data_AF-A0A7C3ZFV5-F1
#
_entry.id   AF-A0A7C3ZFV5-F1
#
_cell.length_a   1.000
_cell.length_b   1.000
_cell.length_c   1.000
_cell.angle_alpha   90.00
_cell.angle_beta   90.00
_cell.angle_gamma   90.00
#
_symmetry.space_group_name_H-M   'P 1'
#
loop_
_entity.id
_entity.type
_entity.pdbx_description
1 polymer ?
#
loop_
_entity_poly.entity_id
_entity_poly.type
_entity_poly.pdbx_seq_one_letter_code
_entity_poly.pdbx_strand_id
1 'polypeptide(L)'
;MKRRLLKRLLLLLVSCFLFEAVQASALPVTKIVITGNKTVNEGRILLLLKTKVGAQFDEELWKKDIANLIETGYFASVDYTTSEVSGGMEINLSLKENPLITGIEFYCEGLKQKELEKQFGIAKGSYYQEPVVRNAVEKLRSFYEEKGYSFSSFSFNAIPGPDNTVTLRVTGVRGKKYRVMQILITGNDNVPEKRLRALLKTKQRRIPIFLGTYKEETADSDAQAIAAYYHNNGFPDCTVEKSVEQKDRGLILTFTVHEGARAFFGKTEFSGNITVSRETLEKQVTFHEGEPFSQSKFDATMQNLQNIYFDLGYLNATLIPIPSQEKDRLNFMFQINPGEKVTVEEIRITGNTKTKDKVIRREIKLAPGDVFSGAKARKSFNNLMDLNYFDEVRITPQMRDEKTADIVVDVKERERTGILAFGGGYSSLEKAIGFVSIEQRNFDITNFPSFSGGGQYFKLYGQAGTIAKGFRLTFTEPYFMDRPVW
;
A
#
# COMPACT_ATOMS: atom_id res chain seq x y z
N MET A 1 46.43 68.36 5.12
CA MET A 1 46.66 67.06 5.80
C MET A 1 45.31 66.47 6.17
N LYS A 2 45.15 65.13 6.11
CA LYS A 2 43.88 64.36 6.26
C LYS A 2 43.01 64.14 5.00
N ARG A 3 43.67 64.01 3.85
CA ARG A 3 43.20 63.23 2.66
C ARG A 3 43.55 61.73 2.78
N ARG A 4 43.65 61.21 4.02
CA ARG A 4 44.23 59.89 4.35
C ARG A 4 43.31 58.97 5.17
N LEU A 5 42.04 59.31 5.39
CA LEU A 5 41.09 58.43 6.09
C LEU A 5 40.02 57.78 5.20
N LEU A 6 39.85 58.21 3.94
CA LEU A 6 38.86 57.63 3.02
C LEU A 6 39.41 56.54 2.07
N LYS A 7 40.72 56.26 2.09
CA LYS A 7 41.37 55.23 1.25
C LYS A 7 41.67 53.91 1.96
N ARG A 8 41.28 53.77 3.24
CA ARG A 8 41.42 52.51 4.00
C ARG A 8 40.08 51.80 4.28
N LEU A 9 38.95 52.41 3.93
CA LEU A 9 37.63 51.79 4.06
C LEU A 9 37.09 51.20 2.74
N LEU A 10 37.78 51.43 1.61
CA LEU A 10 37.40 50.93 0.27
C LEU A 10 38.32 49.79 -0.23
N LEU A 11 39.19 49.25 0.62
CA LEU A 11 40.14 48.16 0.27
C LEU A 11 39.97 46.92 1.15
N LEU A 12 38.90 46.86 1.93
CA LEU A 12 38.51 45.71 2.77
C LEU A 12 37.09 45.19 2.44
N LEU A 13 36.52 45.64 1.31
CA LEU A 13 35.15 45.31 0.87
C LEU A 13 35.12 44.68 -0.54
N VAL A 14 36.25 44.15 -1.03
CA VAL A 14 36.35 43.43 -2.33
C VAL A 14 37.07 42.07 -2.19
N SER A 15 37.33 41.55 -0.98
CA SER A 15 38.00 40.24 -0.81
C SER A 15 37.13 39.18 -0.13
N CYS A 16 35.81 39.32 -0.14
CA CYS A 16 34.91 38.32 0.42
C CYS A 16 34.01 37.74 -0.67
N PHE A 17 34.18 36.44 -0.89
CA PHE A 17 33.32 35.52 -1.65
C PHE A 17 33.38 35.61 -3.19
N LEU A 18 34.56 35.27 -3.75
CA LEU A 18 34.59 34.26 -4.80
C LEU A 18 34.68 32.89 -4.10
N PHE A 19 33.53 32.37 -3.68
CA PHE A 19 33.41 30.92 -3.52
C PHE A 19 33.22 30.40 -4.96
N GLU A 20 34.33 30.15 -5.65
CA GLU A 20 34.26 29.20 -6.75
C GLU A 20 33.83 27.88 -6.11
N ALA A 21 32.58 27.48 -6.36
CA ALA A 21 32.17 26.13 -6.16
C ALA A 21 33.10 25.28 -7.03
N VAL A 22 34.10 24.66 -6.40
CA VAL A 22 34.85 23.56 -7.00
C VAL A 22 33.82 22.47 -7.27
N GLN A 23 33.23 22.47 -8.46
CA GLN A 23 32.60 21.28 -8.99
C GLN A 23 33.73 20.26 -9.11
N ALA A 24 33.81 19.35 -8.14
CA ALA A 24 34.59 18.14 -8.29
C ALA A 24 34.10 17.49 -9.60
N SER A 25 34.92 17.55 -10.64
CA SER A 25 34.61 16.93 -11.92
C SER A 25 34.47 15.44 -11.67
N ALA A 26 33.25 14.90 -11.77
CA ALA A 26 32.99 13.49 -11.63
C ALA A 26 33.88 12.72 -12.61
N LEU A 27 34.80 11.92 -12.07
CA LEU A 27 35.72 11.14 -12.88
C LEU A 27 34.92 10.12 -13.72
N PRO A 28 35.27 9.92 -15.00
CA PRO A 28 34.61 8.91 -15.82
C PRO A 28 34.92 7.51 -15.27
N VAL A 29 33.95 6.62 -15.30
CA VAL A 29 34.11 5.21 -14.91
C VAL A 29 34.97 4.53 -15.96
N THR A 30 36.22 4.22 -15.64
CA THR A 30 37.16 3.57 -16.57
C THR A 30 36.94 2.07 -16.64
N LYS A 31 36.55 1.44 -15.53
CA LYS A 31 36.36 -0.01 -15.47
C LYS A 31 35.46 -0.42 -14.31
N ILE A 32 34.63 -1.44 -14.54
CA ILE A 32 33.89 -2.15 -13.50
C ILE A 32 34.43 -3.56 -13.46
N VAL A 33 35.00 -3.96 -12.33
CA VAL A 33 35.53 -5.30 -12.10
C VAL A 33 34.55 -6.05 -11.22
N ILE A 34 33.98 -7.14 -11.73
CA ILE A 34 32.99 -7.94 -11.00
C ILE A 34 33.70 -9.19 -10.46
N THR A 35 33.51 -9.46 -9.18
CA THR A 35 34.08 -10.62 -8.50
C THR A 35 33.00 -11.36 -7.69
N GLY A 36 33.17 -12.67 -7.52
CA GLY A 36 32.30 -13.50 -6.68
C GLY A 36 31.03 -14.02 -7.35
N ASN A 37 30.76 -13.64 -8.61
CA ASN A 37 29.76 -14.30 -9.44
C ASN A 37 30.29 -15.65 -9.98
N LYS A 38 29.46 -16.69 -9.92
CA LYS A 38 29.77 -18.05 -10.38
C LYS A 38 28.68 -18.54 -11.33
N THR A 39 27.42 -18.46 -10.92
CA THR A 39 26.28 -18.94 -11.70
C THR A 39 25.66 -17.81 -12.51
N VAL A 40 25.70 -16.56 -12.02
CA VAL A 40 25.19 -15.39 -12.75
C VAL A 40 26.26 -14.88 -13.69
N ASN A 41 25.94 -14.89 -15.00
CA ASN A 41 26.85 -14.40 -16.03
C ASN A 41 27.14 -12.90 -15.86
N GLU A 42 28.41 -12.51 -15.99
CA GLU A 42 28.87 -11.12 -15.83
C GLU A 42 28.15 -10.15 -16.77
N GLY A 43 27.91 -10.54 -18.03
CA GLY A 43 27.16 -9.73 -19.00
C GLY A 43 25.73 -9.45 -18.54
N ARG A 44 25.09 -10.39 -17.83
CA ARG A 44 23.76 -10.17 -17.24
C ARG A 44 23.80 -9.16 -16.11
N ILE A 45 24.87 -9.15 -15.30
CA ILE A 45 25.06 -8.18 -14.22
C ILE A 45 25.27 -6.78 -14.81
N LEU A 46 26.13 -6.66 -15.83
CA LEU A 46 26.38 -5.40 -16.54
C LEU A 46 25.13 -4.85 -17.27
N LEU A 47 24.19 -5.71 -17.66
CA LEU A 47 22.90 -5.31 -18.24
C LEU A 47 21.94 -4.75 -17.18
N LEU A 48 22.03 -5.21 -15.93
CA LEU A 48 21.22 -4.71 -14.81
C LEU A 48 21.71 -3.35 -14.28
N LEU A 49 23.00 -3.05 -14.46
CA LEU A 49 23.60 -1.77 -14.12
C LEU A 49 23.24 -0.69 -15.16
N LYS A 50 22.70 0.44 -14.71
CA LYS A 50 22.51 1.63 -15.55
C LYS A 50 23.83 2.37 -15.76
N THR A 51 24.72 2.32 -14.78
CA THR A 51 26.08 2.86 -14.86
C THR A 51 26.87 2.12 -15.94
N LYS A 52 27.45 2.87 -16.89
CA LYS A 52 28.24 2.32 -18.01
C LYS A 52 29.69 2.80 -17.95
N VAL A 53 30.60 1.94 -18.42
CA VAL A 53 32.01 2.30 -18.62
C VAL A 53 32.09 3.45 -19.63
N GLY A 54 32.86 4.48 -19.28
CA GLY A 54 33.02 5.73 -20.03
C GLY A 54 32.07 6.85 -19.63
N ALA A 55 31.02 6.58 -18.84
CA ALA A 55 30.13 7.61 -18.30
C ALA A 55 30.74 8.27 -17.06
N GLN A 56 30.34 9.51 -16.74
CA GLN A 56 30.71 10.15 -15.47
C GLN A 56 30.16 9.34 -14.30
N PHE A 57 30.98 9.14 -13.26
CA PHE A 57 30.54 8.43 -12.07
C PHE A 57 29.52 9.27 -11.28
N ASP A 58 28.31 8.72 -11.11
CA ASP A 58 27.24 9.29 -10.31
C ASP A 58 26.97 8.34 -9.13
N GLU A 59 27.25 8.81 -7.91
CA GLU A 59 27.10 8.03 -6.68
C GLU A 59 25.64 7.68 -6.39
N GLU A 60 24.68 8.56 -6.71
CA GLU A 60 23.26 8.28 -6.50
C GLU A 60 22.75 7.22 -7.48
N LEU A 61 23.17 7.31 -8.74
CA LEU A 61 22.86 6.31 -9.74
C LEU A 61 23.45 4.94 -9.35
N TRP A 62 24.70 4.92 -8.86
CA TRP A 62 25.34 3.70 -8.39
C TRP A 62 24.60 3.09 -7.20
N LYS A 63 24.20 3.88 -6.20
CA LYS A 63 23.37 3.40 -5.08
C LYS A 63 22.06 2.77 -5.56
N LYS A 64 21.40 3.36 -6.56
CA LYS A 64 20.18 2.79 -7.18
C LYS A 64 20.50 1.48 -7.91
N ASP A 65 21.61 1.41 -8.64
CA ASP A 65 22.05 0.18 -9.31
C ASP A 65 22.32 -0.96 -8.31
N ILE A 66 22.99 -0.67 -7.19
CA ILE A 66 23.22 -1.64 -6.10
C ILE A 66 21.89 -2.11 -5.50
N ALA A 67 20.95 -1.18 -5.24
CA ALA A 67 19.62 -1.52 -4.74
C ALA A 67 18.86 -2.43 -5.73
N ASN A 68 18.91 -2.14 -7.02
CA ASN A 68 18.28 -2.97 -8.06
C ASN A 68 18.90 -4.38 -8.11
N LEU A 69 20.23 -4.50 -7.99
CA LEU A 69 20.91 -5.79 -7.94
C LEU A 69 20.47 -6.61 -6.73
N ILE A 70 20.33 -6.00 -5.56
CA ILE A 70 19.82 -6.67 -4.35
C ILE A 70 18.35 -7.10 -4.57
N GLU A 71 17.53 -6.24 -5.15
CA GLU A 71 16.10 -6.50 -5.41
C GLU A 71 15.89 -7.66 -6.39
N THR A 72 16.83 -7.94 -7.29
CA THR A 72 16.76 -9.13 -8.16
C THR A 72 16.75 -10.45 -7.39
N GLY A 73 17.25 -10.45 -6.14
CA GLY A 73 17.35 -11.63 -5.30
C GLY A 73 18.46 -12.60 -5.69
N TYR A 74 19.30 -12.27 -6.69
CA TYR A 74 20.41 -13.13 -7.12
C TYR A 74 21.57 -13.12 -6.15
N PHE A 75 21.71 -12.08 -5.33
CA PHE A 75 22.87 -11.84 -4.49
C PHE A 75 22.47 -11.70 -3.02
N ALA A 76 23.18 -12.39 -2.13
CA ALA A 76 23.11 -12.28 -0.68
C ALA A 76 23.77 -11.00 -0.16
N SER A 77 24.87 -10.59 -0.80
CA SER A 77 25.53 -9.31 -0.54
C SER A 77 26.08 -8.72 -1.84
N VAL A 78 26.07 -7.39 -1.90
CA VAL A 78 26.56 -6.59 -3.02
C VAL A 78 27.42 -5.49 -2.40
N ASP A 79 28.72 -5.71 -2.36
CA ASP A 79 29.71 -4.82 -1.77
C ASP A 79 30.53 -4.16 -2.88
N TYR A 80 30.98 -2.92 -2.70
CA TYR A 80 31.82 -2.27 -3.70
C TYR A 80 32.90 -1.39 -3.07
N THR A 81 34.01 -1.24 -3.78
CA THR A 81 35.05 -0.25 -3.50
C THR A 81 35.36 0.55 -4.75
N THR A 82 35.63 1.84 -4.57
CA THR A 82 36.02 2.75 -5.65
C THR A 82 37.48 3.13 -5.50
N SER A 83 38.23 3.16 -6.59
CA SER A 83 39.65 3.57 -6.59
C SER A 83 39.91 4.51 -7.76
N GLU A 84 40.57 5.63 -7.48
CA GLU A 84 41.00 6.56 -8.53
C GLU A 84 42.27 6.02 -9.20
N VAL A 85 42.21 5.88 -10.52
CA VAL A 85 43.31 5.43 -11.37
C VAL A 85 43.62 6.51 -12.42
N SER A 86 44.82 6.48 -12.99
CA SER A 86 45.27 7.46 -13.99
C SER A 86 44.33 7.49 -15.21
N GLY A 87 43.37 8.41 -15.20
CA GLY A 87 42.38 8.62 -16.27
C GLY A 87 40.91 8.37 -15.89
N GLY A 88 40.58 7.95 -14.67
CA GLY A 88 39.19 7.77 -14.24
C GLY A 88 39.00 7.02 -12.93
N MET A 89 37.76 6.60 -12.67
CA MET A 89 37.39 5.81 -11.49
C MET A 89 37.20 4.32 -11.84
N GLU A 90 37.88 3.45 -11.11
CA GLU A 90 37.66 2.00 -11.16
C GLU A 90 36.74 1.57 -10.03
N ILE A 91 35.74 0.74 -10.36
CA ILE A 91 34.78 0.20 -9.40
C ILE A 91 34.97 -1.30 -9.28
N ASN A 92 35.30 -1.77 -8.09
CA ASN A 92 35.42 -3.19 -7.77
C ASN A 92 34.15 -3.65 -7.07
N LEU A 93 33.32 -4.42 -7.77
CA LEU A 93 32.06 -4.97 -7.28
C LEU A 93 32.28 -6.41 -6.80
N SER A 94 32.08 -6.64 -5.51
CA SER A 94 32.18 -7.94 -4.85
C SER A 94 30.79 -8.48 -4.56
N LEU A 95 30.45 -9.61 -5.17
CA LEU A 95 29.12 -10.21 -5.13
C LEU A 95 29.17 -11.56 -4.40
N LYS A 96 28.17 -11.80 -3.56
CA LYS A 96 27.91 -13.14 -3.01
C LYS A 96 26.58 -13.63 -3.52
N GLU A 97 26.55 -14.66 -4.36
CA GLU A 97 25.31 -15.20 -4.92
C GLU A 97 24.43 -15.91 -3.89
N ASN A 98 23.11 -15.71 -3.97
CA ASN A 98 22.13 -16.51 -3.24
C ASN A 98 22.08 -17.93 -3.82
N PRO A 99 21.90 -18.97 -2.97
CA PRO A 99 21.84 -20.33 -3.47
C PRO A 99 20.53 -20.63 -4.20
N LEU A 100 20.57 -21.53 -5.18
CA LEU A 100 19.39 -21.94 -5.94
C LEU A 100 18.58 -23.00 -5.18
N ILE A 101 17.27 -22.81 -5.03
CA ILE A 101 16.38 -23.78 -4.39
C ILE A 101 16.10 -24.93 -5.36
N THR A 102 16.71 -26.09 -5.14
CA THR A 102 16.51 -27.29 -5.98
C THR A 102 15.35 -28.15 -5.51
N GLY A 103 15.05 -28.11 -4.21
CA GLY A 103 14.00 -28.91 -3.59
C GLY A 103 13.32 -28.18 -2.43
N ILE A 104 12.05 -28.53 -2.21
CA ILE A 104 11.28 -28.11 -1.04
C ILE A 104 10.59 -29.36 -0.50
N GLU A 105 10.92 -29.72 0.73
CA GLU A 105 10.37 -30.86 1.46
C GLU A 105 9.49 -30.36 2.60
N PHE A 106 8.23 -30.80 2.62
CA PHE A 106 7.28 -30.44 3.68
C PHE A 106 7.04 -31.63 4.61
N TYR A 107 7.43 -31.49 5.87
CA TYR A 107 7.10 -32.40 6.96
C TYR A 107 6.08 -31.74 7.88
N CYS A 108 4.87 -31.53 7.35
CA CYS A 108 3.79 -30.83 8.04
C CYS A 108 2.59 -31.75 8.27
N GLU A 109 2.04 -31.76 9.49
CA GLU A 109 0.90 -32.62 9.81
C GLU A 109 -0.43 -32.09 9.21
N GLY A 110 -1.31 -33.00 8.78
CA GLY A 110 -2.74 -32.72 8.60
C GLY A 110 -3.16 -31.98 7.32
N LEU A 111 -2.23 -31.52 6.47
CA LEU A 111 -2.53 -30.93 5.16
C LEU A 111 -1.87 -31.72 4.02
N LYS A 112 -2.46 -31.62 2.83
CA LYS A 112 -1.91 -32.24 1.62
C LYS A 112 -0.76 -31.39 1.08
N GLN A 113 0.27 -32.04 0.53
CA GLN A 113 1.46 -31.37 -0.02
C GLN A 113 1.12 -30.29 -1.05
N LYS A 114 0.19 -30.54 -1.97
CA LYS A 114 -0.24 -29.57 -2.99
C LYS A 114 -0.81 -28.27 -2.38
N GLU A 115 -1.46 -28.36 -1.22
CA GLU A 115 -2.01 -27.19 -0.54
C GLU A 115 -0.91 -26.40 0.17
N LEU A 116 0.07 -27.09 0.76
CA LEU A 116 1.27 -26.48 1.35
C LEU A 116 2.10 -25.75 0.30
N GLU A 117 2.36 -26.38 -0.85
CA GLU A 117 3.10 -25.78 -1.97
C GLU A 117 2.41 -24.50 -2.47
N LYS A 118 1.09 -24.54 -2.63
CA LYS A 118 0.31 -23.37 -3.06
C LYS A 118 0.42 -22.20 -2.08
N GLN A 119 0.34 -22.47 -0.78
CA GLN A 119 0.37 -21.42 0.25
C GLN A 119 1.79 -20.92 0.56
N PHE A 120 2.79 -21.80 0.47
CA PHE A 120 4.20 -21.43 0.64
C PHE A 120 4.65 -20.45 -0.44
N GLY A 121 4.18 -20.62 -1.68
CA GLY A 121 4.33 -19.63 -2.75
C GLY A 121 5.75 -19.47 -3.32
N ILE A 122 6.72 -20.26 -2.84
CA ILE A 122 8.08 -20.31 -3.39
C ILE A 122 8.19 -21.53 -4.30
N ALA A 123 8.60 -21.29 -5.55
CA ALA A 123 8.79 -22.35 -6.55
C ALA A 123 10.23 -22.89 -6.54
N LYS A 124 10.39 -24.16 -6.94
CA LYS A 124 11.70 -24.74 -7.25
C LYS A 124 12.35 -23.95 -8.39
N GLY A 125 13.66 -23.75 -8.32
CA GLY A 125 14.43 -22.90 -9.24
C GLY A 125 14.46 -21.42 -8.86
N SER A 126 13.85 -21.02 -7.74
CA SER A 126 13.98 -19.67 -7.19
C SER A 126 15.29 -19.54 -6.39
N TYR A 127 15.78 -18.31 -6.22
CA TYR A 127 16.92 -18.03 -5.35
C TYR A 127 16.49 -17.96 -3.88
N TYR A 128 17.29 -18.55 -2.99
CA TYR A 128 17.04 -18.55 -1.57
C TYR A 128 17.33 -17.19 -0.96
N GLN A 129 16.30 -16.62 -0.34
CA GLN A 129 16.39 -15.43 0.49
C GLN A 129 15.73 -15.75 1.82
N GLU A 130 16.50 -15.71 2.91
CA GLU A 130 15.99 -16.06 4.23
C GLU A 130 14.75 -15.25 4.65
N PRO A 131 14.67 -13.92 4.42
CA PRO A 131 13.47 -13.14 4.74
C PRO A 131 12.22 -13.60 3.97
N VAL A 132 12.39 -13.97 2.69
CA VAL A 132 11.29 -14.45 1.83
C VAL A 132 10.80 -15.82 2.31
N VAL A 133 11.73 -16.73 2.63
CA VAL A 133 11.39 -18.07 3.15
C VAL A 133 10.72 -17.96 4.52
N ARG A 134 11.24 -17.11 5.42
CA ARG A 134 10.64 -16.85 6.73
C ARG A 134 9.20 -16.35 6.59
N ASN A 135 8.96 -15.38 5.72
CA ASN A 135 7.61 -14.89 5.44
C ASN A 135 6.69 -15.97 4.84
N ALA A 136 7.21 -16.84 3.98
CA ALA A 136 6.45 -17.97 3.44
C ALA A 136 6.08 -19.00 4.52
N VAL A 137 6.97 -19.25 5.48
CA VAL A 137 6.69 -20.11 6.64
C VAL A 137 5.64 -19.48 7.57
N GLU A 138 5.72 -18.16 7.80
CA GLU A 138 4.70 -17.43 8.58
C GLU A 138 3.32 -17.46 7.90
N LYS A 139 3.27 -17.40 6.56
CA LYS A 139 2.02 -17.59 5.81
C LYS A 139 1.43 -18.99 6.01
N LEU A 140 2.27 -20.03 6.03
CA LEU A 140 1.83 -21.39 6.35
C LEU A 140 1.29 -21.48 7.77
N ARG A 141 1.99 -20.91 8.76
CA ARG A 141 1.50 -20.83 10.15
C ARG A 141 0.13 -20.16 10.23
N SER A 142 0.00 -18.98 9.62
CA SER A 142 -1.25 -18.21 9.57
C SER A 142 -2.38 -19.01 8.92
N PHE A 143 -2.09 -19.77 7.87
CA PHE A 143 -3.07 -20.64 7.20
C PHE A 143 -3.56 -21.80 8.08
N TYR A 144 -2.68 -22.39 8.90
CA TYR A 144 -3.08 -23.39 9.88
C TYR A 144 -3.95 -22.79 10.99
N GLU A 145 -3.60 -21.59 11.45
CA GLU A 145 -4.38 -20.83 12.44
C GLU A 145 -5.76 -20.44 11.89
N GLU A 146 -5.86 -20.06 10.61
CA GLU A 146 -7.12 -19.77 9.94
C GLU A 146 -8.06 -20.99 9.92
N LYS A 147 -7.49 -22.19 9.71
CA LYS A 147 -8.21 -23.47 9.82
C LYS A 147 -8.57 -23.87 11.27
N GLY A 148 -8.23 -23.02 12.22
CA GLY A 148 -8.56 -23.14 13.64
C GLY A 148 -7.58 -23.98 14.44
N TYR A 149 -6.40 -24.26 13.90
CA TYR A 149 -5.35 -24.91 14.67
C TYR A 149 -4.45 -23.86 15.34
N SER A 150 -4.68 -23.63 16.63
CA SER A 150 -3.91 -22.64 17.39
C SER A 150 -2.60 -23.25 17.90
N PHE A 151 -1.61 -22.39 18.15
CA PHE A 151 -0.27 -22.79 18.62
C PHE A 151 0.44 -23.77 17.66
N SER A 152 0.21 -23.62 16.35
CA SER A 152 0.98 -24.36 15.36
C SER A 152 2.41 -23.83 15.31
N SER A 153 3.38 -24.73 15.36
CA SER A 153 4.81 -24.38 15.30
C SER A 153 5.36 -24.77 13.96
N PHE A 154 6.00 -23.82 13.29
CA PHE A 154 6.68 -24.04 12.02
C PHE A 154 8.13 -23.62 12.14
N SER A 155 9.00 -24.42 11.54
CA SER A 155 10.40 -24.10 11.37
C SER A 155 10.83 -24.50 9.97
N PHE A 156 11.92 -23.90 9.51
CA PHE A 156 12.56 -24.32 8.28
C PHE A 156 14.05 -24.50 8.52
N ASN A 157 14.64 -25.38 7.73
CA ASN A 157 16.07 -25.57 7.64
C ASN A 157 16.49 -25.54 6.16
N ALA A 158 17.52 -24.78 5.87
CA ALA A 158 18.14 -24.68 4.57
C ALA A 158 19.31 -25.66 4.49
N ILE A 159 19.12 -26.79 3.82
CA ILE A 159 20.15 -27.85 3.71
C ILE A 159 21.03 -27.52 2.49
N PRO A 160 22.32 -27.17 2.68
CA PRO A 160 23.21 -26.84 1.58
C PRO A 160 23.45 -28.05 0.67
N GLY A 161 23.44 -27.82 -0.63
CA GLY A 161 23.78 -28.79 -1.66
C GLY A 161 25.04 -28.40 -2.46
N PRO A 162 25.45 -29.21 -3.44
CA PRO A 162 26.55 -28.88 -4.34
C PRO A 162 26.22 -27.64 -5.18
N ASP A 163 27.25 -27.00 -5.75
CA ASP A 163 27.11 -25.91 -6.74
C ASP A 163 26.24 -24.73 -6.30
N ASN A 164 26.38 -24.28 -5.04
CA ASN A 164 25.60 -23.19 -4.45
C ASN A 164 24.08 -23.44 -4.54
N THR A 165 23.64 -24.66 -4.25
CA THR A 165 22.22 -25.02 -4.19
C THR A 165 21.76 -25.24 -2.76
N VAL A 166 20.45 -25.20 -2.55
CA VAL A 166 19.83 -25.48 -1.24
C VAL A 166 18.55 -26.27 -1.41
N THR A 167 18.32 -27.22 -0.50
CA THR A 167 17.01 -27.87 -0.32
C THR A 167 16.36 -27.32 0.94
N LEU A 168 15.15 -26.78 0.80
CA LEU A 168 14.38 -26.26 1.93
C LEU A 168 13.61 -27.40 2.58
N ARG A 169 13.86 -27.60 3.88
CA ARG A 169 13.05 -28.50 4.71
C ARG A 169 12.17 -27.66 5.61
N VAL A 170 10.86 -27.72 5.40
CA VAL A 170 9.86 -27.04 6.23
C VAL A 170 9.18 -28.08 7.12
N THR A 171 9.29 -27.89 8.43
CA THR A 171 8.68 -28.78 9.43
C THR A 171 7.57 -28.02 10.15
N GLY A 172 6.39 -28.63 10.25
CA GLY A 172 5.20 -27.98 10.80
C GLY A 172 4.40 -28.92 11.70
N VAL A 173 4.23 -28.56 12.96
CA VAL A 173 3.32 -29.24 13.87
C VAL A 173 2.01 -28.49 13.86
N ARG A 174 0.94 -29.20 13.46
CA ARG A 174 -0.37 -28.57 13.23
C ARG A 174 -0.98 -27.93 14.47
N GLY A 175 -0.52 -28.20 15.69
CA GLY A 175 -1.15 -27.70 16.91
C GLY A 175 -2.53 -28.35 17.17
N LYS A 176 -3.20 -27.95 18.25
CA LYS A 176 -4.54 -28.46 18.61
C LYS A 176 -5.61 -27.43 18.27
N LYS A 177 -6.81 -27.89 17.90
CA LYS A 177 -7.97 -27.00 17.78
C LYS A 177 -8.51 -26.69 19.16
N TYR A 178 -8.30 -25.46 19.59
CA TYR A 178 -8.82 -24.99 20.86
C TYR A 178 -10.15 -24.27 20.70
N ARG A 179 -11.03 -24.45 21.67
CA ARG A 179 -12.32 -23.77 21.74
C ARG A 179 -12.28 -22.73 22.86
N VAL A 180 -12.84 -21.55 22.62
CA VAL A 180 -12.99 -20.49 23.62
C VAL A 180 -14.16 -20.84 24.53
N MET A 181 -13.83 -21.22 25.77
CA MET A 181 -14.82 -21.58 26.79
C MET A 181 -15.38 -20.38 27.50
N GLN A 182 -14.55 -19.37 27.72
CA GLN A 182 -14.92 -18.16 28.43
C GLN A 182 -14.11 -16.98 27.89
N ILE A 183 -14.75 -15.82 27.85
CA ILE A 183 -14.09 -14.55 27.60
C ILE A 183 -14.33 -13.69 28.84
N LEU A 184 -13.24 -13.23 29.44
CA LEU A 184 -13.22 -12.33 30.59
C LEU A 184 -12.70 -10.96 30.13
N ILE A 185 -13.33 -9.90 30.60
CA ILE A 185 -12.84 -8.54 30.43
C ILE A 185 -12.74 -7.96 31.84
N THR A 186 -11.58 -7.43 32.20
CA THR A 186 -11.28 -6.89 33.52
C THR A 186 -10.71 -5.48 33.40
N GLY A 187 -10.82 -4.67 34.45
CA GLY A 187 -10.33 -3.27 34.45
C GLY A 187 -11.21 -2.28 33.69
N ASN A 188 -12.42 -2.68 33.26
CA ASN A 188 -13.38 -1.83 32.56
C ASN A 188 -14.33 -1.09 33.52
N ASP A 189 -13.80 -0.15 34.31
CA ASP A 189 -14.58 0.55 35.34
C ASP A 189 -15.55 1.59 34.74
N ASN A 190 -15.13 2.31 33.69
CA ASN A 190 -15.92 3.38 33.09
C ASN A 190 -16.82 2.92 31.93
N VAL A 191 -16.57 1.72 31.38
CA VAL A 191 -17.35 1.18 30.25
C VAL A 191 -18.02 -0.15 30.62
N PRO A 192 -19.35 -0.29 30.41
CA PRO A 192 -20.04 -1.54 30.67
C PRO A 192 -19.50 -2.70 29.83
N GLU A 193 -19.19 -3.83 30.47
CA GLU A 193 -18.65 -5.04 29.84
C GLU A 193 -19.49 -5.49 28.63
N LYS A 194 -20.81 -5.36 28.71
CA LYS A 194 -21.74 -5.71 27.62
C LYS A 194 -21.43 -4.98 26.32
N ARG A 195 -20.99 -3.72 26.38
CA ARG A 195 -20.60 -2.94 25.19
C ARG A 195 -19.30 -3.48 24.61
N LEU A 196 -18.30 -3.72 25.45
CA LEU A 196 -17.01 -4.26 25.01
C LEU A 196 -17.17 -5.66 24.39
N ARG A 197 -18.01 -6.51 25.00
CA ARG A 197 -18.33 -7.85 24.49
C ARG A 197 -19.04 -7.82 23.13
N ALA A 198 -19.77 -6.76 22.81
CA ALA A 198 -20.43 -6.61 21.51
C ALA A 198 -19.44 -6.31 20.37
N LEU A 199 -18.29 -5.71 20.68
CA LEU A 199 -17.22 -5.42 19.70
C LEU A 199 -16.45 -6.67 19.28
N LEU A 200 -16.41 -7.69 20.14
CA LEU A 200 -15.64 -8.90 19.92
C LEU A 200 -16.15 -9.71 18.72
N LYS A 201 -15.26 -10.00 17.78
CA LYS A 201 -15.45 -11.00 16.73
C LYS A 201 -15.35 -12.41 17.31
N THR A 202 -14.47 -12.63 18.29
CA THR A 202 -14.36 -13.91 19.00
C THR A 202 -15.64 -14.21 19.77
N LYS A 203 -16.24 -15.37 19.52
CA LYS A 203 -17.48 -15.81 20.19
C LYS A 203 -17.21 -16.96 21.15
N GLN A 204 -17.78 -16.85 22.35
CA GLN A 204 -17.84 -17.96 23.30
C GLN A 204 -18.72 -19.09 22.75
N ARG A 205 -18.40 -20.34 23.07
CA ARG A 205 -19.23 -21.50 22.74
C ARG A 205 -20.57 -21.47 23.48
N ARG A 206 -21.55 -20.73 22.96
CA ARG A 206 -22.95 -20.74 23.41
C ARG A 206 -23.93 -21.22 22.35
N ILE A 207 -23.58 -21.13 21.07
CA ILE A 207 -24.45 -21.48 19.93
C ILE A 207 -23.93 -22.79 19.29
N PRO A 208 -24.77 -23.82 19.03
CA PRO A 208 -24.35 -25.09 18.43
C PRO A 208 -23.79 -24.98 17.00
N ILE A 209 -24.16 -23.91 16.27
CA ILE A 209 -23.88 -23.72 14.84
C ILE A 209 -22.52 -23.03 14.58
N PHE A 210 -22.02 -22.22 15.51
CA PHE A 210 -20.70 -21.59 15.42
C PHE A 210 -19.75 -22.22 16.43
N LEU A 211 -18.81 -23.02 15.95
CA LEU A 211 -17.70 -23.48 16.79
C LEU A 211 -16.89 -22.23 17.15
N GLY A 212 -16.98 -21.77 18.41
CA GLY A 212 -16.10 -20.74 18.97
C GLY A 212 -14.67 -21.23 19.06
N THR A 213 -14.03 -21.49 17.91
CA THR A 213 -12.62 -21.85 17.80
C THR A 213 -11.78 -20.62 18.03
N TYR A 214 -10.71 -20.78 18.80
CA TYR A 214 -9.77 -19.70 19.06
C TYR A 214 -8.90 -19.44 17.83
N LYS A 215 -8.72 -18.17 17.50
CA LYS A 215 -7.80 -17.67 16.47
C LYS A 215 -7.01 -16.53 17.08
N GLU A 216 -5.68 -16.64 17.08
CA GLU A 216 -4.77 -15.66 17.69
C GLU A 216 -5.00 -14.26 17.12
N GLU A 217 -4.95 -14.14 15.79
CA GLU A 217 -5.15 -12.88 15.06
C GLU A 217 -6.52 -12.24 15.34
N THR A 218 -7.57 -13.04 15.49
CA THR A 218 -8.90 -12.52 15.81
C THR A 218 -8.93 -11.97 17.24
N ALA A 219 -8.26 -12.64 18.18
CA ALA A 219 -8.18 -12.17 19.56
C ALA A 219 -7.31 -10.90 19.69
N ASP A 220 -6.25 -10.77 18.89
CA ASP A 220 -5.46 -9.54 18.83
C ASP A 220 -6.26 -8.38 18.23
N SER A 221 -6.98 -8.63 17.12
CA SER A 221 -7.91 -7.66 16.52
C SER A 221 -9.01 -7.24 17.50
N ASP A 222 -9.48 -8.16 18.34
CA ASP A 222 -10.48 -7.89 19.37
C ASP A 222 -9.93 -6.99 20.50
N ALA A 223 -8.70 -7.23 20.97
CA ALA A 223 -8.03 -6.35 21.93
C ALA A 223 -7.86 -4.94 21.37
N GLN A 224 -7.41 -4.82 20.12
CA GLN A 224 -7.30 -3.54 19.42
C GLN A 224 -8.66 -2.85 19.25
N ALA A 225 -9.73 -3.60 18.99
CA ALA A 225 -11.08 -3.05 18.88
C ALA A 225 -11.59 -2.48 20.21
N ILE A 226 -11.28 -3.14 21.34
CA ILE A 226 -11.57 -2.61 22.68
C ILE A 226 -10.77 -1.32 22.90
N ALA A 227 -9.45 -1.33 22.68
CA ALA A 227 -8.60 -0.15 22.85
C ALA A 227 -9.09 1.03 22.00
N ALA A 228 -9.38 0.79 20.71
CA ALA A 228 -9.91 1.79 19.80
C ALA A 228 -11.27 2.35 20.26
N TYR A 229 -12.12 1.53 20.88
CA TYR A 229 -13.36 2.03 21.49
C TYR A 229 -13.05 3.03 22.62
N TYR A 230 -12.11 2.71 23.51
CA TYR A 230 -11.69 3.61 24.58
C TYR A 230 -11.04 4.90 24.06
N HIS A 231 -10.12 4.80 23.09
CA HIS A 231 -9.51 5.96 22.43
C HIS A 231 -10.54 6.88 21.77
N ASN A 232 -11.69 6.34 21.36
CA ASN A 232 -12.80 7.09 20.77
C ASN A 232 -13.81 7.63 21.79
N ASN A 233 -13.71 7.26 23.07
CA ASN A 233 -14.67 7.59 24.12
C ASN A 233 -14.02 8.31 25.33
N GLY A 234 -12.91 9.01 25.09
CA GLY A 234 -12.28 9.90 26.06
C GLY A 234 -11.08 9.31 26.78
N PHE A 235 -10.54 8.16 26.39
CA PHE A 235 -9.44 7.51 27.07
C PHE A 235 -8.26 7.29 26.12
N PRO A 236 -7.45 8.33 25.81
CA PRO A 236 -6.40 8.26 24.79
C PRO A 236 -5.27 7.29 25.14
N ASP A 237 -4.94 7.13 26.43
CA ASP A 237 -3.84 6.28 26.89
C ASP A 237 -4.27 4.84 27.19
N CYS A 238 -5.48 4.45 26.77
CA CYS A 238 -5.99 3.12 27.09
C CYS A 238 -5.16 2.03 26.41
N THR A 239 -4.76 1.04 27.20
CA THR A 239 -4.11 -0.18 26.72
C THR A 239 -4.94 -1.40 27.09
N VAL A 240 -4.89 -2.43 26.22
CA VAL A 240 -5.61 -3.68 26.44
C VAL A 240 -4.62 -4.82 26.28
N GLU A 241 -4.35 -5.49 27.38
CA GLU A 241 -3.51 -6.69 27.39
C GLU A 241 -4.39 -7.93 27.18
N LYS A 242 -3.95 -8.80 26.28
CA LYS A 242 -4.61 -10.08 26.02
C LYS A 242 -3.81 -11.20 26.64
N SER A 243 -4.47 -12.05 27.43
CA SER A 243 -3.90 -13.29 27.94
C SER A 243 -4.77 -14.50 27.62
N VAL A 244 -4.14 -15.65 27.40
CA VAL A 244 -4.80 -16.90 27.04
C VAL A 244 -4.35 -17.98 28.00
N GLU A 245 -5.30 -18.54 28.74
CA GLU A 245 -5.06 -19.64 29.66
C GLU A 245 -5.68 -20.94 29.11
N GLN A 246 -4.87 -22.00 29.08
CA GLN A 246 -5.35 -23.34 28.75
C GLN A 246 -5.87 -24.03 30.02
N LYS A 247 -7.12 -24.50 29.96
CA LYS A 247 -7.71 -25.41 30.97
C LYS A 247 -8.18 -26.70 30.31
N ASP A 248 -8.42 -27.75 31.11
CA ASP A 248 -8.69 -29.12 30.63
C ASP A 248 -9.79 -29.26 29.56
N ARG A 249 -10.69 -28.28 29.42
CA ARG A 249 -11.82 -28.30 28.47
C ARG A 249 -11.78 -27.21 27.38
N GLY A 250 -10.72 -26.40 27.29
CA GLY A 250 -10.55 -25.36 26.27
C GLY A 250 -9.74 -24.15 26.75
N LEU A 251 -9.92 -23.00 26.11
CA LEU A 251 -9.19 -21.76 26.44
C LEU A 251 -10.10 -20.77 27.17
N ILE A 252 -9.51 -20.07 28.13
CA ILE A 252 -10.05 -18.84 28.71
C ILE A 252 -9.25 -17.68 28.11
N LEU A 253 -9.98 -16.76 27.47
CA LEU A 253 -9.42 -15.55 26.90
C LEU A 253 -9.72 -14.40 27.86
N THR A 254 -8.69 -13.71 28.35
CA THR A 254 -8.85 -12.57 29.25
C THR A 254 -8.30 -11.32 28.58
N PHE A 255 -9.10 -10.26 28.57
CA PHE A 255 -8.71 -8.92 28.15
C PHE A 255 -8.62 -8.03 29.39
N THR A 256 -7.40 -7.68 29.78
CA THR A 256 -7.15 -6.74 30.88
C THR A 256 -7.07 -5.34 30.32
N VAL A 257 -8.02 -4.50 30.66
CA VAL A 257 -8.10 -3.11 30.23
C VAL A 257 -7.43 -2.22 31.26
N HIS A 258 -6.50 -1.39 30.82
CA HIS A 258 -5.98 -0.26 31.57
C HIS A 258 -6.54 1.00 30.93
N GLU A 259 -7.59 1.56 31.52
CA GLU A 259 -8.36 2.66 30.88
C GLU A 259 -7.55 3.94 30.74
N GLY A 260 -6.64 4.23 31.69
CA GLY A 260 -5.93 5.51 31.74
C GLY A 260 -6.81 6.67 32.19
N ALA A 261 -6.28 7.89 32.09
CA ALA A 261 -7.01 9.09 32.47
C ALA A 261 -8.03 9.48 31.39
N ARG A 262 -9.19 9.99 31.82
CA ARG A 262 -10.17 10.54 30.89
C ARG A 262 -9.73 11.93 30.43
N ALA A 263 -9.74 12.15 29.12
CA ALA A 263 -9.41 13.40 28.47
C ALA A 263 -10.59 13.95 27.65
N PHE A 264 -10.63 15.26 27.52
CA PHE A 264 -11.60 16.02 26.75
C PHE A 264 -10.88 16.91 25.74
N PHE A 265 -11.51 17.20 24.61
CA PHE A 265 -11.00 18.19 23.67
C PHE A 265 -10.96 19.57 24.32
N GLY A 266 -9.81 20.22 24.27
CA GLY A 266 -9.60 21.58 24.73
C GLY A 266 -9.72 22.59 23.59
N LYS A 267 -8.96 23.68 23.70
CA LYS A 267 -8.87 24.74 22.69
C LYS A 267 -8.18 24.23 21.43
N THR A 268 -8.65 24.70 20.28
CA THR A 268 -8.03 24.47 18.99
C THR A 268 -7.48 25.79 18.46
N GLU A 269 -6.20 25.80 18.12
CA GLU A 269 -5.51 26.95 17.57
C GLU A 269 -4.78 26.58 16.28
N PHE A 270 -4.58 27.57 15.40
CA PHE A 270 -3.89 27.41 14.13
C PHE A 270 -2.73 28.39 14.05
N SER A 271 -1.54 27.90 13.68
CA SER A 271 -0.32 28.70 13.53
C SER A 271 0.45 28.36 12.25
N GLY A 272 1.51 29.12 11.95
CA GLY A 272 2.34 28.92 10.76
C GLY A 272 1.94 29.80 9.57
N ASN A 273 2.27 29.36 8.35
CA ASN A 273 2.06 30.12 7.11
C ASN A 273 0.69 29.78 6.50
N ILE A 274 -0.38 30.21 7.17
CA ILE A 274 -1.75 29.85 6.80
C ILE A 274 -2.19 30.66 5.56
N THR A 275 -2.44 29.96 4.44
CA THR A 275 -2.92 30.57 3.18
C THR A 275 -4.44 30.58 3.02
N VAL A 276 -5.18 29.94 3.94
CA VAL A 276 -6.65 29.80 3.92
C VAL A 276 -7.27 30.57 5.09
N SER A 277 -8.52 31.04 4.98
CA SER A 277 -9.18 31.72 6.11
C SER A 277 -9.31 30.80 7.33
N ARG A 278 -9.13 31.35 8.53
CA ARG A 278 -9.29 30.60 9.79
C ARG A 278 -10.68 29.99 9.92
N GLU A 279 -11.72 30.72 9.52
CA GLU A 279 -13.10 30.23 9.51
C GLU A 279 -13.26 28.95 8.67
N THR A 280 -12.55 28.83 7.54
CA THR A 280 -12.59 27.62 6.71
C THR A 280 -11.93 26.43 7.42
N LEU A 281 -10.81 26.66 8.12
CA LEU A 281 -10.12 25.63 8.90
C LEU A 281 -10.96 25.18 10.11
N GLU A 282 -11.56 26.13 10.82
CA GLU A 282 -12.45 25.86 11.96
C GLU A 282 -13.65 25.00 11.55
N LYS A 283 -14.24 25.24 10.37
CA LYS A 283 -15.33 24.41 9.83
C LYS A 283 -14.94 22.96 9.53
N GLN A 284 -13.65 22.66 9.42
CA GLN A 284 -13.17 21.28 9.21
C GLN A 284 -12.90 20.52 10.50
N VAL A 285 -12.88 21.20 11.65
CA VAL A 285 -12.71 20.59 12.97
C VAL A 285 -13.98 19.82 13.31
N THR A 286 -13.84 18.52 13.59
CA THR A 286 -15.00 17.62 13.78
C THR A 286 -15.41 17.43 15.24
N PHE A 287 -14.71 18.10 16.16
CA PHE A 287 -14.93 18.06 17.60
C PHE A 287 -15.09 19.47 18.17
N HIS A 288 -15.65 19.54 19.38
CA HIS A 288 -15.88 20.80 20.09
C HIS A 288 -15.17 20.79 21.43
N GLU A 289 -14.81 21.97 21.94
CA GLU A 289 -14.22 22.09 23.27
C GLU A 289 -15.16 21.54 24.36
N GLY A 290 -14.61 20.72 25.25
CA GLY A 290 -15.32 20.04 26.34
C GLY A 290 -15.94 18.68 25.96
N GLU A 291 -15.94 18.30 24.69
CA GLU A 291 -16.36 16.95 24.27
C GLU A 291 -15.31 15.90 24.71
N PRO A 292 -15.69 14.67 25.12
CA PRO A 292 -14.72 13.60 25.35
C PRO A 292 -13.80 13.39 24.15
N PHE A 293 -12.50 13.18 24.43
CA PHE A 293 -11.52 12.95 23.37
C PHE A 293 -11.93 11.75 22.50
N SER A 294 -11.76 11.88 21.19
CA SER A 294 -12.04 10.81 20.25
C SER A 294 -10.97 10.79 19.17
N GLN A 295 -10.16 9.73 19.16
CA GLN A 295 -9.08 9.58 18.18
C GLN A 295 -9.59 9.71 16.75
N SER A 296 -10.73 9.09 16.43
CA SER A 296 -11.35 9.17 15.09
C SER A 296 -11.74 10.59 14.68
N LYS A 297 -12.23 11.43 15.60
CA LYS A 297 -12.52 12.84 15.32
C LYS A 297 -11.25 13.67 15.15
N PHE A 298 -10.23 13.39 15.96
CA PHE A 298 -8.92 14.02 15.79
C PHE A 298 -8.32 13.69 14.42
N ASP A 299 -8.28 12.40 14.05
CA ASP A 299 -7.76 11.92 12.78
C ASP A 299 -8.57 12.48 11.59
N ALA A 300 -9.90 12.50 11.70
CA ALA A 300 -10.76 13.10 10.68
C ALA A 300 -10.50 14.60 10.51
N THR A 301 -10.26 15.32 11.61
CA THR A 301 -9.89 16.74 11.57
C THR A 301 -8.54 16.93 10.86
N MET A 302 -7.53 16.15 11.24
CA MET A 302 -6.21 16.15 10.59
C MET A 302 -6.33 15.90 9.08
N GLN A 303 -7.11 14.89 8.70
CA GLN A 303 -7.34 14.53 7.30
C GLN A 303 -8.10 15.63 6.54
N ASN A 304 -9.15 16.21 7.14
CA ASN A 304 -9.90 17.31 6.51
C ASN A 304 -9.03 18.54 6.27
N LEU A 305 -8.21 18.91 7.26
CA LEU A 305 -7.27 20.03 7.14
C LEU A 305 -6.22 19.75 6.05
N GLN A 306 -5.60 18.57 6.03
CA GLN A 306 -4.67 18.16 4.96
C GLN A 306 -5.34 18.18 3.58
N ASN A 307 -6.58 17.69 3.48
CA ASN A 307 -7.34 17.65 2.23
C ASN A 307 -7.59 19.04 1.65
N ILE A 308 -7.82 20.08 2.47
CA ILE A 308 -7.94 21.46 1.96
C ILE A 308 -6.69 21.84 1.16
N TYR A 309 -5.52 21.66 1.75
CA TYR A 309 -4.26 22.04 1.11
C TYR A 309 -3.96 21.17 -0.11
N PHE A 310 -4.22 19.87 -0.01
CA PHE A 310 -4.10 18.93 -1.12
C PHE A 310 -5.02 19.31 -2.30
N ASP A 311 -6.22 19.80 -2.02
CA ASP A 311 -7.18 20.24 -3.04
C ASP A 311 -6.80 21.56 -3.72
N LEU A 312 -6.07 22.41 -2.99
CA LEU A 312 -5.53 23.68 -3.47
C LEU A 312 -4.19 23.55 -4.20
N GLY A 313 -3.63 22.33 -4.27
CA GLY A 313 -2.41 22.01 -5.02
C GLY A 313 -1.14 21.97 -4.19
N TYR A 314 -1.23 21.99 -2.87
CA TYR A 314 -0.08 21.92 -1.97
C TYR A 314 0.23 20.45 -1.60
N LEU A 315 1.01 19.77 -2.44
CA LEU A 315 1.34 18.35 -2.24
C LEU A 315 2.27 18.10 -1.05
N ASN A 316 3.14 19.07 -0.75
CA ASN A 316 4.12 19.01 0.34
C ASN A 316 3.63 19.72 1.62
N ALA A 317 2.31 19.96 1.73
CA ALA A 317 1.73 20.60 2.90
C ALA A 317 2.01 19.78 4.16
N THR A 318 2.62 20.43 5.14
CA THR A 318 2.97 19.84 6.43
C THR A 318 2.00 20.36 7.49
N LEU A 319 1.32 19.44 8.16
CA LEU A 319 0.38 19.72 9.25
C LEU A 319 0.90 19.00 10.50
N ILE A 320 1.43 19.76 11.46
CA ILE A 320 1.98 19.19 12.70
C ILE A 320 1.06 19.59 13.86
N PRO A 321 0.39 18.63 14.50
CA PRO A 321 -0.38 18.89 15.72
C PRO A 321 0.57 18.96 16.91
N ILE A 322 0.51 20.06 17.66
CA ILE A 322 1.26 20.26 18.90
C ILE A 322 0.25 20.17 20.05
N PRO A 323 0.14 19.01 20.74
CA PRO A 323 -0.76 18.87 21.87
C PRO A 323 -0.20 19.58 23.10
N SER A 324 -1.10 20.16 23.90
CA SER A 324 -0.80 20.71 25.22
C SER A 324 -1.89 20.28 26.19
N GLN A 325 -1.52 19.64 27.28
CA GLN A 325 -2.48 19.17 28.27
C GLN A 325 -2.65 20.18 29.40
N GLU A 326 -3.89 20.57 29.66
CA GLU A 326 -4.28 21.39 30.80
C GLU A 326 -5.33 20.63 31.61
N LYS A 327 -4.90 20.04 32.74
CA LYS A 327 -5.73 19.13 33.56
C LYS A 327 -6.25 17.93 32.74
N ASP A 328 -7.56 17.85 32.55
CA ASP A 328 -8.28 16.84 31.78
C ASP A 328 -8.55 17.27 30.32
N ARG A 329 -8.07 18.45 29.90
CA ARG A 329 -8.27 18.98 28.55
C ARG A 329 -7.00 18.86 27.71
N LEU A 330 -7.16 18.38 26.49
CA LEU A 330 -6.12 18.33 25.46
C LEU A 330 -6.34 19.46 24.46
N ASN A 331 -5.53 20.51 24.58
CA ASN A 331 -5.48 21.61 23.63
C ASN A 331 -4.62 21.20 22.42
N PHE A 332 -4.98 21.64 21.22
CA PHE A 332 -4.25 21.34 19.99
C PHE A 332 -3.89 22.63 19.26
N MET A 333 -2.59 22.87 19.06
CA MET A 333 -2.11 23.87 18.13
C MET A 333 -1.67 23.19 16.84
N PHE A 334 -2.42 23.41 15.76
CA PHE A 334 -2.08 22.90 14.44
C PHE A 334 -1.12 23.88 13.74
N GLN A 335 0.15 23.50 13.66
CA GLN A 335 1.16 24.26 12.92
C GLN A 335 1.11 23.84 11.45
N ILE A 336 0.78 24.80 10.58
CA ILE A 336 0.57 24.56 9.16
C ILE A 336 1.67 25.23 8.34
N ASN A 337 2.31 24.45 7.48
CA ASN A 337 3.14 24.97 6.41
C ASN A 337 2.68 24.38 5.08
N PRO A 338 2.02 25.16 4.21
CA PRO A 338 1.50 24.65 2.94
C PRO A 338 2.60 24.33 1.93
N GLY A 339 3.78 24.95 2.03
CA GLY A 339 4.80 24.87 0.98
C GLY A 339 4.33 25.54 -0.33
N GLU A 340 4.88 25.08 -1.45
CA GLU A 340 4.58 25.61 -2.78
C GLU A 340 3.42 24.85 -3.46
N LYS A 341 2.70 25.54 -4.35
CA LYS A 341 1.71 24.89 -5.22
C LYS A 341 2.42 24.10 -6.31
N VAL A 342 1.91 22.90 -6.56
CA VAL A 342 2.44 22.01 -7.58
C VAL A 342 1.60 22.07 -8.85
N THR A 343 2.28 22.20 -9.99
CA THR A 343 1.69 22.16 -11.33
C THR A 343 1.89 20.78 -11.93
N VAL A 344 0.88 20.28 -12.63
CA VAL A 344 0.93 19.01 -13.35
C VAL A 344 1.74 19.20 -14.64
N GLU A 345 2.85 18.49 -14.76
CA GLU A 345 3.70 18.56 -15.96
C GLU A 345 3.23 17.56 -17.02
N GLU A 346 3.13 16.28 -16.65
CA GLU A 346 2.71 15.19 -17.52
C GLU A 346 1.69 14.29 -16.82
N ILE A 347 0.84 13.61 -17.59
CA ILE A 347 -0.02 12.53 -17.11
C ILE A 347 0.34 11.24 -17.82
N ARG A 348 0.96 10.32 -17.07
CA ARG A 348 1.41 9.01 -17.54
C ARG A 348 0.44 7.93 -17.10
N ILE A 349 -0.06 7.15 -18.05
CA ILE A 349 -0.96 6.02 -17.78
C ILE A 349 -0.16 4.72 -17.93
N THR A 350 -0.25 3.83 -16.95
CA THR A 350 0.45 2.54 -16.91
C THR A 350 -0.49 1.39 -16.55
N GLY A 351 -0.10 0.18 -16.94
CA GLY A 351 -0.85 -1.05 -16.63
C GLY A 351 -2.04 -1.35 -17.56
N ASN A 352 -2.37 -0.45 -18.48
CA ASN A 352 -3.41 -0.66 -19.49
C ASN A 352 -2.88 -1.46 -20.70
N THR A 353 -3.02 -2.79 -20.65
CA THR A 353 -2.58 -3.69 -21.72
C THR A 353 -3.64 -3.95 -22.79
N LYS A 354 -4.93 -3.89 -22.40
CA LYS A 354 -6.08 -4.12 -23.28
C LYS A 354 -6.80 -2.80 -23.57
N THR A 355 -7.01 -1.98 -22.55
CA THR A 355 -7.75 -0.72 -22.60
C THR A 355 -6.92 0.35 -23.28
N LYS A 356 -7.48 0.97 -24.32
CA LYS A 356 -6.85 2.08 -25.02
C LYS A 356 -6.63 3.24 -24.06
N ASP A 357 -5.44 3.85 -24.12
CA ASP A 357 -5.06 4.98 -23.28
C ASP A 357 -6.13 6.08 -23.25
N LYS A 358 -6.70 6.42 -24.42
CA LYS A 358 -7.75 7.45 -24.54
C LYS A 358 -9.00 7.20 -23.69
N VAL A 359 -9.34 5.93 -23.43
CA VAL A 359 -10.50 5.54 -22.61
C VAL A 359 -10.26 5.88 -21.15
N ILE A 360 -9.02 5.75 -20.68
CA ILE A 360 -8.60 6.15 -19.33
C ILE A 360 -8.43 7.66 -19.27
N ARG A 361 -7.71 8.23 -20.25
CA ARG A 361 -7.35 9.65 -20.29
C ARG A 361 -8.55 10.58 -20.23
N ARG A 362 -9.65 10.26 -20.92
CA ARG A 362 -10.88 11.07 -20.91
C ARG A 362 -11.59 11.11 -19.54
N GLU A 363 -11.32 10.14 -18.68
CA GLU A 363 -11.87 10.11 -17.31
C GLU A 363 -11.04 10.94 -16.33
N ILE A 364 -9.81 11.30 -16.70
CA ILE A 364 -8.91 12.12 -15.89
C ILE A 364 -9.32 13.60 -15.99
N LYS A 365 -9.53 14.25 -14.84
CA LYS A 365 -9.95 15.66 -14.71
C LYS A 365 -8.79 16.64 -14.59
N LEU A 366 -7.59 16.14 -14.33
CA LEU A 366 -6.35 16.92 -14.37
C LEU A 366 -5.85 16.99 -15.82
N ALA A 367 -5.26 18.11 -16.20
CA ALA A 367 -4.56 18.28 -17.47
C ALA A 367 -3.13 18.79 -17.23
N PRO A 368 -2.16 18.50 -18.13
CA PRO A 368 -0.87 19.19 -18.16
C PRO A 368 -1.04 20.72 -18.12
N GLY A 369 -0.27 21.39 -17.26
CA GLY A 369 -0.35 22.82 -16.99
C GLY A 369 -1.35 23.23 -15.91
N ASP A 370 -2.24 22.33 -15.45
CA ASP A 370 -3.11 22.62 -14.32
C ASP A 370 -2.30 22.68 -13.01
N VAL A 371 -2.68 23.58 -12.10
CA VAL A 371 -2.33 23.40 -10.68
C VAL A 371 -3.00 22.11 -10.20
N PHE A 372 -2.23 21.25 -9.53
CA PHE A 372 -2.73 20.01 -8.97
C PHE A 372 -3.97 20.28 -8.10
N SER A 373 -4.94 19.36 -8.16
CA SER A 373 -6.08 19.40 -7.26
C SER A 373 -6.46 18.00 -6.85
N GLY A 374 -6.40 17.76 -5.54
CA GLY A 374 -6.87 16.52 -4.93
C GLY A 374 -8.33 16.19 -5.29
N ALA A 375 -9.21 17.20 -5.37
CA ALA A 375 -10.60 17.02 -5.76
C ALA A 375 -10.73 16.48 -7.20
N LYS A 376 -9.97 17.04 -8.15
CA LYS A 376 -9.91 16.53 -9.53
C LYS A 376 -9.31 15.12 -9.57
N ALA A 377 -8.26 14.84 -8.80
CA ALA A 377 -7.65 13.51 -8.72
C ALA A 377 -8.65 12.45 -8.19
N ARG A 378 -9.34 12.74 -7.08
CA ARG A 378 -10.38 11.87 -6.51
C ARG A 378 -11.54 11.65 -7.48
N LYS A 379 -11.98 12.70 -8.19
CA LYS A 379 -13.02 12.56 -9.22
C LYS A 379 -12.56 11.67 -10.38
N SER A 380 -11.31 11.79 -10.79
CA SER A 380 -10.70 10.94 -11.83
C SER A 380 -10.65 9.47 -11.38
N PHE A 381 -10.22 9.22 -10.13
CA PHE A 381 -10.23 7.88 -9.54
C PHE A 381 -11.63 7.27 -9.52
N ASN A 382 -12.63 8.01 -9.03
CA ASN A 382 -14.02 7.54 -8.99
C ASN A 382 -14.54 7.22 -10.39
N ASN A 383 -14.32 8.12 -11.36
CA ASN A 383 -14.74 7.89 -12.75
C ASN A 383 -14.12 6.60 -13.33
N LEU A 384 -12.83 6.34 -13.08
CA LEU A 384 -12.15 5.13 -13.55
C LEU A 384 -12.66 3.86 -12.87
N MET A 385 -12.95 3.93 -11.56
CA MET A 385 -13.54 2.82 -10.82
C MET A 385 -14.96 2.51 -11.31
N ASP A 386 -15.76 3.55 -11.61
CA ASP A 386 -17.13 3.44 -12.09
C ASP A 386 -17.23 2.77 -13.48
N LEU A 387 -16.18 2.87 -14.31
CA LEU A 387 -16.11 2.11 -15.57
C LEU A 387 -16.20 0.60 -15.34
N ASN A 388 -15.76 0.12 -14.17
CA ASN A 388 -15.70 -1.29 -13.84
C ASN A 388 -14.76 -2.09 -14.77
N TYR A 389 -13.74 -1.45 -15.33
CA TYR A 389 -12.73 -2.10 -16.21
C TYR A 389 -11.47 -2.55 -15.45
N PHE A 390 -11.26 -1.99 -14.26
CA PHE A 390 -10.05 -2.17 -13.46
C PHE A 390 -10.39 -2.76 -12.08
N ASP A 391 -9.58 -3.70 -11.61
CA ASP A 391 -9.65 -4.19 -10.23
C ASP A 391 -8.99 -3.20 -9.27
N GLU A 392 -8.01 -2.45 -9.74
CA GLU A 392 -7.29 -1.45 -8.96
C GLU A 392 -6.93 -0.24 -9.81
N VAL A 393 -7.03 0.96 -9.23
CA VAL A 393 -6.62 2.22 -9.83
C VAL A 393 -5.81 2.99 -8.78
N ARG A 394 -4.63 3.48 -9.15
CA ARG A 394 -3.80 4.35 -8.30
C ARG A 394 -3.46 5.60 -9.09
N ILE A 395 -3.72 6.77 -8.50
CA ILE A 395 -3.35 8.06 -9.07
C ILE A 395 -2.37 8.70 -8.10
N THR A 396 -1.10 8.72 -8.48
CA THR A 396 -0.02 9.15 -7.61
C THR A 396 0.73 10.31 -8.25
N PRO A 397 0.84 11.47 -7.58
CA PRO A 397 1.76 12.51 -8.03
C PRO A 397 3.20 12.09 -7.73
N GLN A 398 4.07 12.20 -8.73
CA GLN A 398 5.51 12.02 -8.60
C GLN A 398 6.19 13.37 -8.77
N MET A 399 6.70 13.92 -7.66
CA MET A 399 7.40 15.20 -7.67
C MET A 399 8.64 15.12 -8.57
N ARG A 400 8.77 16.08 -9.49
CA ARG A 400 9.95 16.26 -10.33
C ARG A 400 10.88 17.30 -9.69
N ASP A 401 10.30 18.36 -9.16
CA ASP A 401 10.93 19.39 -8.36
C ASP A 401 9.96 19.88 -7.27
N GLU A 402 10.21 21.03 -6.64
CA GLU A 402 9.36 21.59 -5.58
C GLU A 402 7.99 22.12 -6.08
N LYS A 403 7.85 22.40 -7.38
CA LYS A 403 6.69 23.09 -7.99
C LYS A 403 6.05 22.30 -9.12
N THR A 404 6.65 21.20 -9.58
CA THR A 404 6.13 20.38 -10.68
C THR A 404 6.08 18.89 -10.32
N ALA A 405 5.04 18.21 -10.80
CA ALA A 405 4.88 16.78 -10.64
C ALA A 405 4.27 16.12 -11.88
N ASP A 406 4.72 14.90 -12.15
CA ASP A 406 4.08 14.00 -13.11
C ASP A 406 2.97 13.23 -12.39
N ILE A 407 1.79 13.12 -13.01
CA ILE A 407 0.68 12.32 -12.47
C ILE A 407 0.74 10.93 -13.08
N VAL A 408 1.06 9.94 -12.26
CA VAL A 408 1.08 8.53 -12.68
C VAL A 408 -0.26 7.90 -12.34
N VAL A 409 -0.98 7.46 -13.38
CA VAL A 409 -2.23 6.71 -13.29
C VAL A 409 -1.92 5.26 -13.60
N ASP A 410 -1.75 4.47 -12.55
CA ASP A 410 -1.48 3.04 -12.64
C ASP A 410 -2.79 2.26 -12.49
N VAL A 411 -3.10 1.40 -13.45
CA VAL A 411 -4.33 0.61 -13.45
C VAL A 411 -4.02 -0.88 -13.52
N LYS A 412 -4.74 -1.67 -12.74
CA LYS A 412 -4.77 -3.12 -12.87
C LYS A 412 -6.06 -3.52 -13.56
N GLU A 413 -5.95 -3.86 -14.84
CA GLU A 413 -7.10 -4.30 -15.62
C GLU A 413 -7.70 -5.59 -15.09
N ARG A 414 -9.03 -5.68 -15.13
CA ARG A 414 -9.73 -6.93 -14.84
C ARG A 414 -9.30 -8.02 -15.81
N GLU A 415 -9.17 -9.24 -15.30
CA GLU A 415 -8.92 -10.40 -16.16
C GLU A 415 -10.03 -10.55 -17.21
N ARG A 416 -11.29 -10.33 -16.80
CA ARG A 416 -12.50 -10.42 -17.63
C ARG A 416 -13.47 -9.29 -17.31
N THR A 417 -13.89 -8.58 -18.34
CA THR A 417 -14.97 -7.58 -18.29
C THR A 417 -16.28 -8.12 -18.86
N GLY A 418 -16.28 -9.37 -19.33
CA GLY A 418 -17.42 -10.08 -19.89
C GLY A 418 -18.20 -10.85 -18.84
N ILE A 419 -19.52 -10.82 -18.95
CA ILE A 419 -20.46 -11.50 -18.05
C ILE A 419 -21.39 -12.38 -18.90
N LEU A 420 -21.37 -13.68 -18.61
CA LEU A 420 -22.39 -14.61 -19.09
C LEU A 420 -23.40 -14.80 -17.95
N ALA A 421 -24.65 -14.45 -18.20
CA ALA A 421 -25.76 -14.70 -17.28
C ALA A 421 -26.83 -15.53 -17.99
N PHE A 422 -27.37 -16.52 -17.30
CA PHE A 422 -28.51 -17.29 -17.76
C PHE A 422 -29.37 -17.61 -16.55
N GLY A 423 -30.66 -17.79 -16.77
CA GLY A 423 -31.58 -18.05 -15.68
C GLY A 423 -32.91 -18.51 -16.20
N GLY A 424 -33.73 -19.05 -15.29
CA GLY A 424 -35.08 -19.45 -15.58
C GLY A 424 -35.98 -19.21 -14.39
N GLY A 425 -37.27 -19.04 -14.65
CA GLY A 425 -38.29 -18.80 -13.65
C GLY A 425 -39.59 -19.47 -14.04
N TYR A 426 -40.45 -19.65 -13.04
CA TYR A 426 -41.80 -20.13 -13.23
C TYR A 426 -42.79 -19.12 -12.64
N SER A 427 -43.80 -18.72 -13.41
CA SER A 427 -44.90 -17.89 -12.91
C SER A 427 -46.25 -18.43 -13.36
N SER A 428 -47.31 -18.09 -12.62
CA SER A 428 -48.69 -18.48 -12.98
C SER A 428 -49.13 -17.93 -14.34
N LEU A 429 -48.59 -16.77 -14.73
CA LEU A 429 -48.92 -16.08 -15.98
C LEU A 429 -48.11 -16.62 -17.16
N GLU A 430 -46.77 -16.66 -17.04
CA GLU A 430 -45.86 -17.00 -18.15
C GLU A 430 -45.36 -18.45 -18.11
N LYS A 431 -45.85 -19.26 -17.15
CA LYS A 431 -45.36 -20.62 -16.89
C LYS A 431 -43.84 -20.60 -16.82
N ALA A 432 -43.14 -21.37 -17.65
CA ALA A 432 -41.69 -21.37 -17.71
C ALA A 432 -41.14 -20.22 -18.58
N ILE A 433 -40.15 -19.51 -18.04
CA ILE A 433 -39.36 -18.47 -18.73
C ILE A 433 -37.89 -18.83 -18.57
N GLY A 434 -37.11 -18.62 -19.62
CA GLY A 434 -35.65 -18.70 -19.60
C GLY A 434 -35.03 -17.51 -20.31
N PHE A 435 -33.81 -17.15 -19.90
CA PHE A 435 -33.01 -16.15 -20.59
C PHE A 435 -31.53 -16.53 -20.62
N VAL A 436 -30.84 -15.98 -21.61
CA VAL A 436 -29.38 -15.97 -21.74
C VAL A 436 -28.93 -14.56 -22.09
N SER A 437 -27.85 -14.09 -21.49
CA SER A 437 -27.29 -12.77 -21.64
C SER A 437 -25.78 -12.86 -21.71
N ILE A 438 -25.21 -12.34 -22.78
CA ILE A 438 -23.77 -12.14 -22.94
C ILE A 438 -23.54 -10.63 -22.93
N GLU A 439 -22.86 -10.15 -21.91
CA GLU A 439 -22.46 -8.75 -21.77
C GLU A 439 -20.95 -8.65 -21.86
N GLN A 440 -20.45 -7.65 -22.58
CA GLN A 440 -19.04 -7.32 -22.67
C GLN A 440 -18.88 -5.82 -22.44
N ARG A 441 -18.32 -5.48 -21.27
CA ARG A 441 -17.87 -4.12 -20.97
C ARG A 441 -16.47 -3.89 -21.51
N ASN A 442 -16.11 -2.62 -21.73
CA ASN A 442 -14.86 -2.25 -22.40
C ASN A 442 -14.72 -2.95 -23.76
N PHE A 443 -15.82 -3.04 -24.51
CA PHE A 443 -15.84 -3.61 -25.85
C PHE A 443 -15.13 -2.68 -26.84
N ASP A 444 -14.64 -3.26 -27.92
CA ASP A 444 -14.12 -2.52 -29.07
C ASP A 444 -14.47 -3.24 -30.36
N ILE A 445 -15.44 -2.70 -31.10
CA ILE A 445 -15.88 -3.28 -32.37
C ILE A 445 -14.76 -3.34 -33.42
N THR A 446 -13.73 -2.50 -33.28
CA THR A 446 -12.61 -2.41 -34.24
C THR A 446 -11.44 -3.32 -33.90
N ASN A 447 -11.37 -3.86 -32.67
CA ASN A 447 -10.21 -4.61 -32.19
C ASN A 447 -10.33 -6.12 -32.39
N PHE A 448 -10.51 -6.58 -33.63
CA PHE A 448 -10.53 -8.01 -33.94
C PHE A 448 -9.16 -8.67 -33.66
N PRO A 449 -9.10 -9.87 -33.03
CA PRO A 449 -10.20 -10.74 -32.62
C PRO A 449 -10.64 -10.56 -31.16
N SER A 450 -9.97 -9.72 -30.38
CA SER A 450 -10.22 -9.62 -28.92
C SER A 450 -11.51 -8.87 -28.58
N PHE A 451 -11.95 -7.97 -29.46
CA PHE A 451 -13.06 -7.04 -29.31
C PHE A 451 -13.09 -6.31 -27.97
N SER A 452 -11.91 -5.92 -27.47
CA SER A 452 -11.76 -5.31 -26.15
C SER A 452 -10.94 -4.03 -26.20
N GLY A 453 -11.14 -3.16 -25.21
CA GLY A 453 -10.31 -2.01 -24.93
C GLY A 453 -10.80 -0.66 -25.44
N GLY A 454 -11.93 -0.62 -26.13
CA GLY A 454 -12.48 0.58 -26.78
C GLY A 454 -13.38 1.40 -25.87
N GLY A 455 -13.67 0.91 -24.66
CA GLY A 455 -14.59 1.56 -23.74
C GLY A 455 -16.06 1.54 -24.19
N GLN A 456 -16.41 0.72 -25.20
CA GLN A 456 -17.78 0.53 -25.66
C GLN A 456 -18.50 -0.50 -24.78
N TYR A 457 -19.82 -0.58 -24.92
CA TYR A 457 -20.64 -1.59 -24.27
C TYR A 457 -21.35 -2.44 -25.32
N PHE A 458 -21.24 -3.75 -25.19
CA PHE A 458 -21.96 -4.71 -26.01
C PHE A 458 -22.76 -5.67 -25.13
N LYS A 459 -24.02 -5.93 -25.50
CA LYS A 459 -24.85 -6.93 -24.85
C LYS A 459 -25.77 -7.62 -25.84
N LEU A 460 -25.75 -8.95 -25.82
CA LEU A 460 -26.71 -9.81 -26.49
C LEU A 460 -27.57 -10.49 -25.44
N TYR A 461 -28.88 -10.27 -25.52
CA TYR A 461 -29.86 -10.84 -24.60
C TYR A 461 -30.90 -11.62 -25.39
N GLY A 462 -31.12 -12.88 -25.03
CA GLY A 462 -32.17 -13.73 -25.57
C GLY A 462 -33.08 -14.22 -24.46
N GLN A 463 -34.39 -14.21 -24.70
CA GLN A 463 -35.38 -14.76 -23.78
C GLN A 463 -36.38 -15.65 -24.51
N ALA A 464 -36.81 -16.71 -23.83
CA ALA A 464 -37.83 -17.62 -24.31
C ALA A 464 -38.77 -17.99 -23.15
N GLY A 465 -40.05 -17.75 -23.33
CA GLY A 465 -41.12 -18.16 -22.42
C GLY A 465 -42.40 -18.46 -23.18
N THR A 466 -43.48 -18.77 -22.45
CA THR A 466 -44.78 -19.07 -23.09
C THR A 466 -45.47 -17.84 -23.67
N ILE A 467 -45.24 -16.66 -23.09
CA ILE A 467 -45.78 -15.37 -23.55
C ILE A 467 -44.71 -14.55 -24.28
N ALA A 468 -43.54 -14.37 -23.67
CA ALA A 468 -42.50 -13.53 -24.23
C ALA A 468 -41.37 -14.36 -24.90
N LYS A 469 -41.07 -14.06 -26.16
CA LYS A 469 -39.92 -14.60 -26.90
C LYS A 469 -39.25 -13.47 -27.66
N GLY A 470 -37.93 -13.42 -27.63
CA GLY A 470 -37.22 -12.41 -28.40
C GLY A 470 -35.73 -12.36 -28.10
N PHE A 471 -35.04 -11.57 -28.91
CA PHE A 471 -33.65 -11.23 -28.70
C PHE A 471 -33.48 -9.71 -28.76
N ARG A 472 -32.46 -9.21 -28.09
CA ARG A 472 -32.07 -7.81 -28.09
C ARG A 472 -30.55 -7.73 -28.18
N LEU A 473 -30.09 -6.95 -29.14
CA LEU A 473 -28.69 -6.53 -29.24
C LEU A 473 -28.60 -5.08 -28.78
N THR A 474 -27.69 -4.81 -27.86
CA THR A 474 -27.36 -3.46 -27.40
C THR A 474 -25.89 -3.21 -27.69
N PHE A 475 -25.62 -2.09 -28.38
CA PHE A 475 -24.30 -1.55 -28.58
C PHE A 475 -24.32 -0.09 -28.15
N THR A 476 -23.32 0.34 -27.38
CA THR A 476 -23.21 1.73 -26.91
C THR A 476 -21.79 2.22 -27.09
N GLU A 477 -21.65 3.33 -27.82
CA GLU A 477 -20.45 4.17 -27.86
C GLU A 477 -20.69 5.39 -26.96
N PRO A 478 -20.17 5.39 -25.71
CA PRO A 478 -20.40 6.51 -24.79
C PRO A 478 -19.67 7.79 -25.21
N TYR A 479 -18.65 7.72 -26.07
CA TYR A 479 -17.92 8.90 -26.53
C TYR A 479 -17.81 8.91 -28.05
N PHE A 480 -18.75 9.57 -28.71
CA PHE A 480 -18.74 9.74 -30.15
C PHE A 480 -17.83 10.90 -30.54
N MET A 481 -16.88 10.67 -31.46
CA MET A 481 -15.84 11.65 -31.84
C MET A 481 -15.09 12.22 -30.62
N ASP A 482 -14.78 11.36 -29.66
CA ASP A 482 -14.10 11.69 -28.39
C ASP A 482 -14.86 12.74 -27.55
N ARG A 483 -16.19 12.84 -27.71
CA ARG A 483 -17.08 13.68 -26.91
C ARG A 483 -18.18 12.84 -26.27
N PRO A 484 -18.53 13.10 -25.00
CA PRO A 484 -19.63 12.39 -24.35
C PRO A 484 -20.95 12.66 -25.08
N VAL A 485 -21.79 11.64 -25.23
CA VAL A 485 -23.08 11.72 -25.94
C VAL A 485 -24.26 12.15 -25.03
N TRP A 486 -23.99 12.65 -23.82
CA TRP A 486 -25.00 13.04 -22.82
C TRP A 486 -24.92 14.51 -22.42
#